data_AF-I6R4N1-F1
#
_entry.id   AF-I6R4N1-F1
#
_cell.length_a   1.000
_cell.length_b   1.000
_cell.length_c   1.000
_cell.angle_alpha   90.00
_cell.angle_beta   90.00
_cell.angle_gamma   90.00
#
_symmetry.space_group_name_H-M   'P 1'
#
loop_
_entity.id
_entity.type
_entity.pdbx_description
1 polymer ?
#
loop_
_entity_poly.entity_id
_entity_poly.type
_entity_poly.pdbx_seq_one_letter_code
_entity_poly.pdbx_strand_id
1 'polypeptide(L)' 'NASTFAARVTAATLSDMYSAVVSAIGTLKGPLHGGANEGVIKNLLEIGDVKGVEPWVKAAFAEKKKIMGFGHPV' A
#
# COMPACT_ATOMS: atom_id res chain seq x y z
N ASN A 1 -6.30 11.13 -0.71
CA ASN A 1 -5.72 9.77 -0.96
C ASN A 1 -6.78 8.88 -1.62
N ALA A 2 -6.38 7.72 -2.15
CA ALA A 2 -7.22 6.89 -3.04
C ALA A 2 -8.50 6.36 -2.36
N SER A 3 -8.43 5.83 -1.14
CA SER A 3 -9.61 5.25 -0.47
C SER A 3 -10.68 6.28 -0.13
N THR A 4 -10.28 7.48 0.32
CA THR A 4 -11.23 8.58 0.53
C THR A 4 -11.87 9.02 -0.79
N PHE A 5 -11.12 9.03 -1.90
CA PHE A 5 -11.69 9.35 -3.21
C PHE A 5 -12.70 8.29 -3.68
N ALA A 6 -12.38 7.00 -3.53
CA ALA A 6 -13.32 5.91 -3.84
C ALA A 6 -14.63 6.01 -3.04
N ALA A 7 -14.54 6.30 -1.74
CA ALA A 7 -15.72 6.54 -0.89
C ALA A 7 -16.62 7.65 -1.46
N ARG A 8 -16.01 8.77 -1.89
CA ARG A 8 -16.73 9.91 -2.47
C ARG A 8 -17.38 9.56 -3.80
N VAL A 9 -16.72 8.78 -4.66
CA VAL A 9 -17.29 8.31 -5.93
C VAL A 9 -18.54 7.45 -5.68
N THR A 10 -18.47 6.51 -4.73
CA THR A 10 -19.64 5.70 -4.34
C THR A 10 -20.77 6.55 -3.76
N ALA A 11 -20.45 7.50 -2.87
CA ALA A 11 -21.47 8.38 -2.29
C ALA A 11 -22.12 9.31 -3.33
N ALA A 12 -21.38 9.71 -4.38
CA ALA A 12 -21.89 10.59 -5.44
C ALA A 12 -23.03 9.97 -6.28
N THR A 13 -23.22 8.64 -6.20
CA THR A 13 -24.34 7.95 -6.85
C THR A 13 -25.58 7.83 -5.95
N LEU A 14 -25.63 8.57 -4.83
CA LEU A 14 -26.67 8.48 -3.79
C LEU A 14 -26.76 7.08 -3.13
N SER A 15 -25.65 6.33 -3.14
CA SER A 15 -25.52 5.10 -2.35
C SER A 15 -25.41 5.40 -0.84
N ASP A 16 -25.64 4.40 0.00
CA ASP A 16 -25.60 4.56 1.44
C ASP A 16 -24.15 4.63 1.98
N MET A 17 -24.03 5.08 3.23
CA MET A 17 -22.74 5.26 3.89
C MET A 17 -21.96 3.96 4.06
N TYR A 18 -22.62 2.83 4.33
CA TYR A 18 -21.94 1.55 4.50
C TYR A 18 -21.30 1.10 3.17
N SER A 19 -22.03 1.22 2.07
CA SER A 19 -21.51 0.93 0.72
C SER A 19 -20.28 1.80 0.38
N ALA A 20 -20.32 3.10 0.70
CA ALA A 20 -19.17 3.99 0.50
C ALA A 20 -17.95 3.58 1.36
N VAL A 21 -18.17 3.19 2.62
CA VAL A 21 -17.11 2.72 3.52
C VAL A 21 -16.51 1.39 3.04
N VAL A 22 -17.34 0.45 2.59
CA VAL A 22 -16.87 -0.83 2.03
C VAL A 22 -15.99 -0.60 0.79
N SER A 23 -16.39 0.29 -0.11
CA SER A 23 -15.58 0.72 -1.26
C SER A 23 -14.23 1.31 -0.84
N ALA A 24 -14.23 2.15 0.20
CA ALA A 24 -13.01 2.73 0.76
C ALA A 24 -12.07 1.67 1.33
N ILE A 25 -12.61 0.70 2.09
CA ILE A 25 -11.85 -0.41 2.68
C ILE A 25 -11.20 -1.26 1.58
N GLY A 26 -11.97 -1.62 0.55
CA GLY A 26 -11.45 -2.36 -0.61
C GLY A 26 -10.29 -1.64 -1.28
N THR A 27 -10.41 -0.31 -1.43
CA THR A 27 -9.34 0.53 -1.97
C THR A 27 -8.12 0.63 -1.05
N LEU A 28 -8.34 0.74 0.27
CA LEU A 28 -7.27 0.81 1.27
C LEU A 28 -6.48 -0.49 1.37
N LYS A 29 -7.13 -1.64 1.16
CA LYS A 29 -6.48 -2.97 1.20
C LYS A 29 -5.36 -3.13 0.15
N GLY A 30 -5.38 -2.35 -0.94
CA GLY A 30 -4.38 -2.45 -2.00
C GLY A 30 -2.95 -2.24 -1.48
N PRO A 31 -1.94 -2.95 -2.02
CA PRO A 31 -0.56 -2.88 -1.54
C PRO A 31 0.04 -1.47 -1.70
N LEU A 32 -0.38 -0.71 -2.71
CA LEU A 32 0.09 0.66 -2.95
C LEU A 32 -0.66 1.74 -2.14
N HIS A 33 -1.51 1.33 -1.21
CA HIS A 33 -2.22 2.23 -0.29
C HIS A 33 -2.01 1.75 1.16
N GLY A 34 -3.06 1.29 1.84
CA GLY A 34 -2.98 0.84 3.23
C GLY A 34 -2.21 -0.47 3.41
N GLY A 35 -2.23 -1.37 2.42
CA GLY A 35 -1.47 -2.63 2.46
C GLY A 35 0.05 -2.46 2.44
N ALA A 36 0.55 -1.24 2.25
CA ALA A 36 1.97 -0.95 2.30
C ALA A 36 2.60 -1.24 3.67
N ASN A 37 1.84 -1.11 4.76
CA ASN A 37 2.36 -1.39 6.11
C ASN A 37 2.72 -2.87 6.31
N GLU A 38 1.86 -3.79 5.88
CA GLU A 38 2.10 -5.23 5.87
C GLU A 38 3.28 -5.56 4.93
N GLY A 39 3.32 -4.88 3.77
CA GLY A 39 4.44 -4.96 2.85
C GLY A 39 5.79 -4.57 3.46
N VAL A 40 5.83 -3.52 4.30
CA VAL A 40 7.05 -3.12 5.03
C VAL A 40 7.50 -4.24 5.97
N ILE A 41 6.58 -4.84 6.73
CA ILE A 41 6.92 -5.95 7.64
C ILE A 41 7.47 -7.15 6.86
N LYS A 42 6.86 -7.51 5.72
CA LYS A 42 7.37 -8.60 4.85
C LYS A 42 8.78 -8.31 4.36
N ASN A 43 9.05 -7.10 3.90
CA ASN A 43 10.39 -6.70 3.47
C ASN A 43 11.40 -6.80 4.62
N LEU A 44 11.04 -6.36 5.83
CA LEU A 44 11.92 -6.46 7.01
C LEU A 44 12.21 -7.92 7.39
N LEU A 45 11.23 -8.82 7.28
CA LEU A 45 11.42 -10.25 7.52
C LEU A 45 12.35 -10.89 6.48
N GLU A 46 12.26 -10.47 5.20
CA GLU A 46 13.18 -10.92 4.15
C GLU A 46 14.61 -10.40 4.35
N ILE A 47 14.76 -9.16 4.84
CA ILE A 47 16.04 -8.53 5.15
C ILE A 47 16.72 -9.21 6.35
N GLY A 48 15.94 -9.59 7.37
CA GLY A 48 16.42 -10.24 8.59
C GLY A 48 17.15 -9.27 9.52
N ASP A 49 18.40 -8.95 9.21
CA ASP A 49 19.25 -8.07 10.01
C ASP A 49 19.84 -6.89 9.21
N VAL A 50 20.56 -6.01 9.89
CA VAL A 50 21.15 -4.80 9.30
C VAL A 50 22.16 -5.14 8.18
N LYS A 51 22.84 -6.28 8.25
CA LYS A 51 23.81 -6.70 7.23
C LYS A 51 23.10 -7.15 5.94
N GLY A 52 21.85 -7.60 6.04
CA GLY A 52 21.00 -7.98 4.91
C GLY A 52 20.44 -6.80 4.10
N VAL A 53 20.49 -5.57 4.62
CA VAL A 53 19.85 -4.41 3.99
C VAL A 53 20.43 -4.10 2.61
N GLU A 54 21.75 -3.92 2.52
CA GLU A 54 22.40 -3.52 1.28
C GLU A 54 22.24 -4.53 0.13
N PRO A 55 22.47 -5.85 0.32
CA PRO A 55 22.22 -6.83 -0.74
C PRO A 55 20.75 -6.91 -1.14
N TRP A 56 19.81 -6.84 -0.19
CA TRP A 56 18.37 -6.89 -0.48
C TRP A 56 17.94 -5.67 -1.32
N VAL A 57 18.39 -4.47 -0.96
CA VAL A 57 18.06 -3.23 -1.70
C VAL A 57 18.64 -3.26 -3.12
N LYS A 58 19.88 -3.72 -3.29
CA LYS A 58 20.50 -3.88 -4.63
C LYS A 58 19.71 -4.84 -5.51
N ALA A 59 19.31 -5.99 -4.97
CA ALA A 59 18.48 -6.95 -5.68
C ALA A 59 17.10 -6.37 -6.03
N ALA A 60 16.44 -5.70 -5.08
CA ALA A 60 15.15 -5.06 -5.29
C ALA A 60 15.18 -4.04 -6.43
N PHE A 61 16.25 -3.23 -6.53
CA PHE A 61 16.42 -2.28 -7.63
C PHE A 61 16.73 -2.97 -8.96
N ALA A 62 17.59 -3.99 -8.99
CA ALA A 62 17.88 -4.75 -10.19
C ALA A 62 16.61 -5.41 -10.78
N GLU A 63 15.73 -5.89 -9.91
CA GLU A 63 14.44 -6.50 -10.26
C GLU A 63 13.30 -5.48 -10.46
N LYS A 64 13.56 -4.18 -10.26
CA LYS A 64 12.57 -3.10 -10.33
C LYS A 64 11.37 -3.33 -9.40
N LYS A 65 11.59 -3.98 -8.25
CA LYS A 65 10.58 -4.19 -7.21
C LYS A 65 10.18 -2.85 -6.57
N LYS A 66 8.91 -2.73 -6.21
CA LYS A 66 8.44 -1.61 -5.39
C LYS A 66 8.87 -1.85 -3.95
N ILE A 67 9.65 -0.93 -3.38
CA ILE A 67 10.04 -0.97 -1.97
C ILE A 67 8.89 -0.38 -1.15
N MET A 68 8.14 -1.26 -0.50
CA MET A 68 7.01 -0.88 0.36
C MET A 68 7.47 0.07 1.47
N GLY A 69 6.67 1.10 1.76
CA GLY A 69 7.03 2.19 2.67
C GLY A 69 7.73 3.38 2.02
N PHE A 70 8.11 3.27 0.74
CA PHE A 70 8.71 4.36 -0.04
C PHE A 70 7.85 4.72 -1.26
N GLY A 71 7.90 6.01 -1.62
CA GLY A 71 7.08 6.58 -2.69
C GLY A 71 5.78 7.13 -2.13
N HIS A 72 5.63 8.45 -2.16
CA HIS A 72 4.43 9.13 -1.71
C HIS A 72 3.83 9.90 -2.88
N PRO A 73 2.56 9.66 -3.25
CA PRO A 73 1.91 10.39 -4.33
C PRO A 73 1.22 11.68 -3.84
N VAL A 74 1.59 12.21 -2.66
CA VAL A 74 1.14 13.56 -2.26
C VAL A 74 1.78 14.59 -3.15
#